data_AF-A0A2W5TFH3-F1
#
_entry.id   AF-A0A2W5TFH3-F1
#
_cell.length_a   1.000
_cell.length_b   1.000
_cell.length_c   1.000
_cell.angle_alpha   90.00
_cell.angle_beta   90.00
_cell.angle_gamma   90.00
#
_symmetry.space_group_name_H-M   'P 1'
#
loop_
_entity.id
_entity.type
_entity.pdbx_description
1 polymer ?
#
loop_
_entity_poly.entity_id
_entity_poly.type
_entity_poly.pdbx_seq_one_letter_code
_entity_poly.pdbx_strand_id
1 'polypeptide(L)'
;MASDENIDLDEARKEEILALEAKLTSPNHFEILGIDAGASPDEVRAAFRDASRKFHPDRYYGKNLGSFRQKLDRIFQRLVEANQTLGDPERRSAWLAANPFIKAAVRQASVSSHTPVPRSQTETARDEERRARFARHPYLARATRAQETLRRAREHMARKEFSQAFSLVNQAAQVDPQNQEFKALLVEARKAADLARSGDSFQHGLEALNRGDDALALTAFRSAVGANPSNHGAASRAALLLEKKNDPREATSFAQKAVDAAPENVEYRLLLGRLLESAGMKALARKHFDEAARLAPDHPEVKKHGKRLWPF
;
A
#
# COMPACT_ATOMS: atom_id res chain seq x y z
N MET A 1 13.07 8.06 -30.32
CA MET A 1 12.81 6.77 -31.00
C MET A 1 11.49 6.25 -30.47
N ALA A 2 10.38 6.56 -31.14
CA ALA A 2 9.08 6.03 -30.79
C ALA A 2 8.96 4.66 -31.44
N SER A 3 8.85 3.62 -30.62
CA SER A 3 8.41 2.29 -31.03
C SER A 3 7.07 2.41 -31.74
N ASP A 4 6.95 1.72 -32.88
CA ASP A 4 5.80 1.70 -33.78
C ASP A 4 4.64 0.92 -33.13
N GLU A 5 4.10 1.47 -32.03
CA GLU A 5 2.87 1.00 -31.40
C GLU A 5 1.71 1.37 -32.32
N ASN A 6 0.94 0.38 -32.78
CA ASN A 6 -0.28 0.61 -33.56
C ASN A 6 -1.35 1.29 -32.68
N ILE A 7 -1.35 2.62 -32.64
CA ILE A 7 -2.20 3.45 -31.77
C ILE A 7 -3.30 4.12 -32.59
N ASP A 8 -4.55 3.94 -32.16
CA ASP A 8 -5.77 4.49 -32.78
C ASP A 8 -6.01 5.97 -32.42
N LEU A 9 -4.96 6.79 -32.49
CA LEU A 9 -5.00 8.23 -32.29
C LEU A 9 -4.35 8.93 -33.49
N ASP A 10 -4.92 10.05 -33.92
CA ASP A 10 -4.26 10.93 -34.89
C ASP A 10 -3.00 11.60 -34.28
N GLU A 11 -2.05 11.98 -35.13
CA GLU A 11 -0.76 12.55 -34.67
C GLU A 11 -0.95 13.86 -33.89
N ALA A 12 -1.89 14.71 -34.30
CA ALA A 12 -2.19 15.95 -33.58
C ALA A 12 -2.68 15.67 -32.14
N ARG A 13 -3.46 14.62 -31.93
CA ARG A 13 -3.93 14.20 -30.61
C ARG A 13 -2.80 13.62 -29.78
N LYS A 14 -1.91 12.84 -30.39
CA LYS A 14 -0.72 12.30 -29.71
C LYS A 14 0.15 13.45 -29.21
N GLU A 15 0.43 14.44 -30.05
CA GLU A 15 1.18 15.64 -29.67
C GLU A 15 0.50 16.42 -28.54
N GLU A 16 -0.81 16.63 -28.61
CA GLU A 16 -1.57 17.35 -27.57
C GLU A 16 -1.49 16.62 -26.22
N ILE A 17 -1.60 15.28 -26.22
CA ILE A 17 -1.46 14.46 -25.01
C ILE A 17 -0.04 14.54 -24.45
N LEU A 18 0.99 14.41 -25.28
CA LEU A 18 2.39 14.49 -24.84
C LEU A 18 2.75 15.88 -24.31
N ALA A 19 2.27 16.94 -24.96
CA ALA A 19 2.49 18.31 -24.53
C ALA A 19 1.86 18.58 -23.15
N LEU A 20 0.66 18.05 -22.90
CA LEU A 20 0.00 18.19 -21.60
C LEU A 20 0.64 17.29 -20.54
N GLU A 21 1.06 16.07 -20.89
CA GLU A 21 1.79 15.17 -20.00
C GLU A 21 3.09 15.82 -19.49
N ALA A 22 3.86 16.46 -20.39
CA ALA A 22 5.10 17.13 -20.04
C ALA A 22 4.90 18.27 -19.04
N LYS A 23 3.72 18.90 -19.06
CA LYS A 23 3.35 19.99 -18.13
C LYS A 23 2.87 19.51 -16.77
N LEU A 24 2.58 18.21 -16.59
CA LEU A 24 2.04 17.68 -15.33
C LEU A 24 2.99 17.85 -14.14
N THR A 25 4.29 17.99 -14.40
CA THR A 25 5.32 18.29 -13.40
C THR A 25 5.22 19.71 -12.85
N SER A 26 4.48 20.60 -13.51
CA SER A 26 4.26 21.96 -13.00
C SER A 26 3.44 21.89 -11.70
N PRO A 27 3.91 22.53 -10.61
CA PRO A 27 3.14 22.68 -9.39
C PRO A 27 1.94 23.62 -9.58
N ASN A 28 1.89 24.40 -10.67
CA ASN A 28 0.87 25.42 -10.89
C ASN A 28 -0.42 24.84 -11.49
N HIS A 29 -1.47 24.72 -10.67
CA HIS A 29 -2.76 24.21 -11.12
C HIS A 29 -3.45 25.05 -12.20
N PHE A 30 -3.18 26.36 -12.31
CA PHE A 30 -3.75 27.19 -13.37
C PHE A 30 -3.17 26.85 -14.74
N GLU A 31 -1.87 26.57 -14.80
CA GLU A 31 -1.19 26.12 -16.02
C GLU A 31 -1.68 24.76 -16.48
N ILE A 32 -1.91 23.83 -15.54
CA ILE A 32 -2.46 22.50 -15.84
C ILE A 32 -3.84 22.63 -16.52
N LEU A 33 -4.66 23.56 -16.05
CA LEU A 33 -5.98 23.84 -16.63
C LEU A 33 -5.93 24.75 -17.86
N GLY A 34 -4.77 25.32 -18.18
CA GLY A 34 -4.59 26.24 -19.31
C GLY A 34 -5.34 27.57 -19.14
N ILE A 35 -5.45 28.07 -17.90
CA ILE A 35 -6.17 29.30 -17.57
C ILE A 35 -5.26 30.30 -16.85
N ASP A 36 -5.70 31.56 -16.83
CA ASP A 36 -5.01 32.63 -16.14
C ASP A 36 -5.00 32.44 -14.61
N ALA A 37 -3.94 32.92 -13.95
CA ALA A 37 -3.78 32.82 -12.50
C ALA A 37 -4.90 33.56 -11.73
N GLY A 38 -5.48 34.61 -12.32
CA GLY A 38 -6.61 35.37 -11.80
C GLY A 38 -7.97 34.69 -11.99
N ALA A 39 -8.05 33.55 -12.69
CA ALA A 39 -9.32 32.93 -13.06
C ALA A 39 -10.21 32.64 -11.85
N SER A 40 -11.48 33.02 -11.94
CA SER A 40 -12.51 32.75 -10.94
C SER A 40 -12.76 31.24 -10.77
N PRO A 41 -13.32 30.80 -9.63
CA PRO A 41 -13.71 29.40 -9.45
C PRO A 41 -14.68 28.87 -10.53
N ASP A 42 -15.48 29.74 -11.14
CA ASP A 42 -16.37 29.38 -12.25
C ASP A 42 -15.60 29.10 -13.56
N GLU A 43 -14.58 29.90 -13.85
CA GLU A 43 -13.68 29.72 -15.00
C GLU A 43 -12.80 28.48 -14.85
N VAL A 44 -12.28 28.24 -13.63
CA VAL A 44 -11.59 26.99 -13.28
C VAL A 44 -12.45 25.77 -13.60
N ARG A 45 -13.71 25.78 -13.13
CA ARG A 45 -14.65 24.70 -13.39
C ARG A 45 -14.99 24.58 -14.88
N ALA A 46 -15.05 25.69 -15.62
CA ALA A 46 -15.30 25.67 -17.06
C ALA A 46 -14.14 25.04 -17.83
N ALA A 47 -12.91 25.46 -17.55
CA ALA A 47 -11.72 24.90 -18.16
C ALA A 47 -11.53 23.42 -17.84
N PHE A 48 -11.80 23.01 -16.60
CA PHE A 48 -11.78 21.59 -16.23
C PHE A 48 -12.80 20.77 -17.03
N ARG A 49 -14.02 21.28 -17.27
CA ARG A 49 -15.01 20.57 -18.11
C ARG A 49 -14.51 20.40 -19.54
N ASP A 50 -13.93 21.45 -20.12
CA ASP A 50 -13.40 21.40 -21.49
C ASP A 50 -12.21 20.45 -21.62
N ALA A 51 -11.28 20.50 -20.67
CA ALA A 51 -10.14 19.59 -20.60
C ALA A 51 -10.60 18.15 -20.35
N SER A 52 -11.52 17.92 -19.43
CA SER A 52 -12.12 16.61 -19.16
C SER A 52 -12.72 16.02 -20.43
N ARG A 53 -13.50 16.79 -21.20
CA ARG A 53 -14.09 16.30 -22.45
C ARG A 53 -13.04 15.86 -23.47
N LYS A 54 -11.86 16.50 -23.48
CA LYS A 54 -10.77 16.19 -24.42
C LYS A 54 -9.93 15.01 -23.97
N PHE A 55 -9.60 14.94 -22.68
CA PHE A 55 -8.61 14.01 -22.14
C PHE A 55 -9.21 12.87 -21.30
N HIS A 56 -10.54 12.75 -21.22
CA HIS A 56 -11.16 11.64 -20.49
C HIS A 56 -10.82 10.30 -21.16
N PRO A 57 -10.31 9.30 -20.42
CA PRO A 57 -9.94 8.01 -20.99
C PRO A 57 -11.11 7.27 -21.67
N ASP A 58 -12.33 7.39 -21.15
CA ASP A 58 -13.54 6.75 -21.74
C ASP A 58 -13.98 7.36 -23.08
N ARG A 59 -13.52 8.57 -23.45
CA ARG A 59 -13.76 9.11 -24.80
C ARG A 59 -13.21 8.20 -25.89
N TYR A 60 -12.20 7.42 -25.54
CA TYR A 60 -11.47 6.53 -26.43
C TYR A 60 -11.83 5.06 -26.19
N TYR A 61 -13.03 4.79 -25.67
CA TYR A 61 -13.51 3.42 -25.50
C TYR A 61 -13.48 2.66 -26.83
N GLY A 62 -12.94 1.43 -26.80
CA GLY A 62 -12.79 0.58 -27.98
C GLY A 62 -11.60 0.92 -28.89
N LYS A 63 -10.79 1.93 -28.56
CA LYS A 63 -9.57 2.28 -29.31
C LYS A 63 -8.32 1.67 -28.68
N ASN A 64 -7.36 1.23 -29.50
CA ASN A 64 -6.05 0.84 -29.03
C ASN A 64 -5.21 2.07 -28.70
N LEU A 65 -5.05 2.35 -27.41
CA LEU A 65 -4.30 3.52 -26.94
C LEU A 65 -2.84 3.22 -26.62
N GLY A 66 -2.42 1.94 -26.58
CA GLY A 66 -1.08 1.57 -26.16
C GLY A 66 -0.63 2.29 -24.89
N SER A 67 0.59 2.85 -24.93
CA SER A 67 1.17 3.66 -23.85
C SER A 67 0.39 4.94 -23.50
N PHE A 68 -0.45 5.46 -24.42
CA PHE A 68 -1.21 6.69 -24.20
C PHE A 68 -2.35 6.53 -23.21
N ARG A 69 -2.81 5.30 -22.92
CA ARG A 69 -3.83 5.08 -21.87
C ARG A 69 -3.35 5.60 -20.51
N GLN A 70 -2.15 5.20 -20.11
CA GLN A 70 -1.55 5.61 -18.84
C GLN A 70 -1.23 7.12 -18.81
N LYS A 71 -0.93 7.72 -19.97
CA LYS A 71 -0.72 9.16 -20.08
C LYS A 71 -2.03 9.92 -19.85
N LEU A 72 -3.13 9.48 -20.50
CA LEU A 72 -4.46 10.05 -20.30
C LEU A 72 -4.94 9.91 -18.86
N ASP A 73 -4.74 8.76 -18.22
CA ASP A 73 -5.11 8.56 -16.82
C ASP A 73 -4.37 9.54 -15.89
N ARG A 74 -3.05 9.74 -16.08
CA ARG A 74 -2.25 10.72 -15.30
C ARG A 74 -2.67 12.17 -15.55
N ILE A 75 -2.88 12.54 -16.81
CA ILE A 75 -3.39 13.88 -17.17
C ILE A 75 -4.72 14.11 -16.47
N PHE A 76 -5.63 13.14 -16.56
CA PHE A 76 -6.96 13.28 -16.00
C PHE A 76 -6.95 13.40 -14.48
N GLN A 77 -6.13 12.61 -13.79
CA GLN A 77 -5.92 12.74 -12.33
C GLN A 77 -5.45 14.15 -11.95
N ARG A 78 -4.45 14.69 -12.66
CA ARG A 78 -3.93 16.04 -12.40
C ARG A 78 -4.98 17.13 -12.67
N LEU A 79 -5.79 16.99 -13.71
CA LEU A 79 -6.91 17.89 -14.01
C LEU A 79 -7.94 17.90 -12.88
N VAL A 80 -8.29 16.72 -12.34
CA VAL A 80 -9.22 16.59 -11.21
C VAL A 80 -8.65 17.27 -9.96
N GLU A 81 -7.38 17.02 -9.64
CA GLU A 81 -6.69 17.64 -8.50
C GLU A 81 -6.68 19.17 -8.60
N ALA A 82 -6.33 19.71 -9.78
CA ALA A 82 -6.33 21.14 -10.04
C ALA A 82 -7.73 21.76 -9.85
N ASN A 83 -8.77 21.10 -10.36
CA ASN A 83 -10.15 21.55 -10.19
C ASN A 83 -10.63 21.47 -8.73
N GLN A 84 -10.30 20.42 -8.00
CA GLN A 84 -10.66 20.28 -6.58
C GLN A 84 -9.97 21.33 -5.70
N THR A 85 -8.74 21.70 -6.05
CA THR A 85 -7.96 22.68 -5.29
C THR A 85 -8.36 24.11 -5.62
N LEU A 86 -8.51 24.46 -6.90
CA LEU A 86 -8.80 25.83 -7.33
C LEU A 86 -10.30 26.17 -7.37
N GLY A 87 -11.17 25.16 -7.43
CA GLY A 87 -12.62 25.33 -7.50
C GLY A 87 -13.28 25.55 -6.13
N ASP A 88 -12.62 25.16 -5.05
CA ASP A 88 -13.06 25.37 -3.67
C ASP A 88 -12.34 26.60 -3.05
N PRO A 89 -13.06 27.61 -2.53
CA PRO A 89 -12.44 28.83 -2.02
C PRO A 89 -11.45 28.61 -0.86
N GLU A 90 -11.75 27.70 0.07
CA GLU A 90 -10.90 27.44 1.23
C GLU A 90 -9.63 26.71 0.81
N ARG A 91 -9.77 25.64 0.02
CA ARG A 91 -8.62 24.87 -0.49
C ARG A 91 -7.74 25.72 -1.40
N ARG A 92 -8.33 26.60 -2.21
CA ARG A 92 -7.60 27.55 -3.05
C ARG A 92 -6.78 28.52 -2.20
N SER A 93 -7.38 29.08 -1.15
CA SER A 93 -6.69 30.00 -0.24
C SER A 93 -5.51 29.31 0.47
N ALA A 94 -5.74 28.11 1.02
CA ALA A 94 -4.70 27.31 1.67
C ALA A 94 -3.56 26.97 0.72
N TRP A 95 -3.88 26.54 -0.51
CA TRP A 95 -2.89 26.22 -1.53
C TRP A 95 -2.08 27.45 -1.97
N LEU A 96 -2.72 28.60 -2.18
CA LEU A 96 -2.03 29.85 -2.51
C LEU A 96 -1.11 30.31 -1.37
N ALA A 97 -1.51 30.11 -0.10
CA ALA A 97 -0.64 30.40 1.04
C ALA A 97 0.62 29.52 1.05
N ALA A 98 0.48 28.25 0.66
CA ALA A 98 1.61 27.32 0.51
C ALA A 98 2.48 27.60 -0.74
N ASN A 99 2.01 28.42 -1.70
CA ASN A 99 2.72 28.73 -2.94
C ASN A 99 2.86 30.25 -3.16
N PRO A 100 3.79 30.93 -2.45
CA PRO A 100 3.92 32.39 -2.47
C PRO A 100 4.18 32.99 -3.86
N PHE A 101 4.94 32.30 -4.70
CA PHE A 101 5.25 32.76 -6.06
C PHE A 101 4.01 32.77 -6.96
N ILE A 102 3.17 31.73 -6.87
CA ILE A 102 1.91 31.65 -7.59
C ILE A 102 0.93 32.70 -7.05
N LYS A 103 0.86 32.87 -5.73
CA LYS A 103 0.03 33.91 -5.09
C LYS A 103 0.38 35.32 -5.57
N ALA A 104 1.66 35.61 -5.80
CA ALA A 104 2.09 36.89 -6.37
C ALA A 104 1.60 37.07 -7.83
N ALA A 105 1.65 36.01 -8.64
CA ALA A 105 1.12 36.01 -10.00
C ALA A 105 -0.40 36.20 -10.05
N VAL A 106 -1.16 35.53 -9.17
CA VAL A 106 -2.62 35.75 -9.02
C VAL A 106 -2.92 37.21 -8.71
N ARG A 107 -2.15 37.82 -7.78
CA ARG A 107 -2.33 39.22 -7.38
C ARG A 107 -2.09 40.18 -8.55
N GLN A 108 -1.05 39.95 -9.35
CA GLN A 108 -0.74 40.77 -10.53
C GLN A 108 -1.81 40.62 -11.63
N ALA A 109 -2.30 39.40 -11.86
CA ALA A 109 -3.35 39.12 -12.83
C ALA A 109 -4.70 39.74 -12.44
N SER A 110 -5.07 39.70 -11.15
CA SER A 110 -6.31 40.32 -10.64
C SER A 110 -6.34 41.85 -10.76
N VAL A 111 -5.19 42.50 -10.98
CA VAL A 111 -5.08 43.95 -11.19
C VAL A 111 -5.21 44.32 -12.68
N SER A 112 -5.05 43.36 -13.60
CA SER A 112 -4.90 43.65 -15.04
C SER A 112 -6.07 43.18 -15.93
N SER A 113 -7.04 42.38 -15.45
CA SER A 113 -8.19 42.00 -16.29
C SER A 113 -9.45 41.53 -15.56
N HIS A 114 -10.57 42.12 -16.04
CA HIS A 114 -11.95 41.62 -16.11
C HIS A 114 -12.95 41.98 -14.97
N THR A 115 -13.79 42.98 -15.25
CA THR A 115 -15.16 43.02 -14.76
C THR A 115 -15.91 41.85 -15.42
N PRO A 116 -16.49 40.91 -14.67
CA PRO A 116 -17.25 39.82 -15.27
C PRO A 116 -18.42 40.40 -16.07
N VAL A 117 -18.49 40.10 -17.37
CA VAL A 117 -19.70 40.39 -18.15
C VAL A 117 -20.86 39.61 -17.51
N PRO A 118 -21.96 40.26 -17.09
CA PRO A 118 -23.09 39.57 -16.48
C PRO A 118 -23.67 38.55 -17.46
N ARG A 119 -23.57 37.26 -17.12
CA ARG A 119 -24.15 36.19 -17.93
C ARG A 119 -25.67 36.23 -17.85
N SER A 120 -26.33 35.86 -18.94
CA SER A 120 -27.79 35.81 -18.97
C SER A 120 -28.34 34.71 -18.06
N GLN A 121 -29.54 34.90 -17.49
CA GLN A 121 -30.18 33.92 -16.58
C GLN A 121 -30.39 32.53 -17.23
N THR A 122 -30.51 32.48 -18.55
CA THR A 122 -30.66 31.23 -19.31
C THR A 122 -29.34 30.47 -19.46
N GLU A 123 -28.21 31.17 -19.54
CA GLU A 123 -26.88 30.56 -19.55
C GLU A 123 -26.49 30.01 -18.19
N THR A 124 -26.82 30.73 -17.11
CA THR A 124 -26.57 30.26 -15.73
C THR A 124 -27.38 29.02 -15.40
N ALA A 125 -28.67 28.98 -15.77
CA ALA A 125 -29.52 27.80 -15.56
C ALA A 125 -29.00 26.56 -16.34
N ARG A 126 -28.57 26.74 -17.59
CA ARG A 126 -27.95 25.66 -18.39
C ARG A 126 -26.61 25.20 -17.80
N ASP A 127 -25.82 26.12 -17.25
CA ASP A 127 -24.58 25.79 -16.55
C ASP A 127 -24.83 25.01 -15.26
N GLU A 128 -25.83 25.40 -14.46
CA GLU A 128 -26.26 24.70 -13.25
C GLU A 128 -26.76 23.29 -13.55
N GLU A 129 -27.59 23.14 -14.59
CA GLU A 129 -28.08 21.84 -15.01
C GLU A 129 -26.95 20.91 -15.49
N ARG A 130 -25.97 21.46 -16.23
CA ARG A 130 -24.76 20.73 -16.64
C ARG A 130 -23.85 20.38 -15.45
N ARG A 131 -23.71 21.27 -14.46
CA ARG A 131 -22.98 21.00 -13.21
C ARG A 131 -23.66 19.87 -12.43
N ALA A 132 -24.99 19.90 -12.31
CA ALA A 132 -25.75 18.86 -11.65
C ALA A 132 -25.60 17.51 -12.38
N ARG A 133 -25.61 17.50 -13.72
CA ARG A 133 -25.38 16.28 -14.50
C ARG A 133 -23.95 15.73 -14.32
N PHE A 134 -22.94 16.58 -14.32
CA PHE A 134 -21.54 16.16 -14.13
C PHE A 134 -21.29 15.68 -12.70
N ALA A 135 -21.85 16.34 -11.68
CA ALA A 135 -21.80 15.89 -10.28
C ALA A 135 -22.47 14.51 -10.08
N ARG A 136 -23.45 14.19 -10.91
CA ARG A 136 -24.11 12.87 -10.96
C ARG A 136 -23.40 11.85 -11.86
N HIS A 137 -22.28 12.23 -12.49
CA HIS A 137 -21.56 11.34 -13.41
C HIS A 137 -20.94 10.16 -12.64
N PRO A 138 -21.12 8.91 -13.13
CA PRO A 138 -20.66 7.69 -12.42
C PRO A 138 -19.18 7.68 -12.05
N TYR A 139 -18.33 8.34 -12.84
CA TYR A 139 -16.89 8.44 -12.56
C TYR A 139 -16.59 9.20 -11.26
N LEU A 140 -17.19 10.38 -11.04
CA LEU A 140 -16.96 11.15 -9.82
C LEU A 140 -17.48 10.39 -8.60
N ALA A 141 -18.63 9.72 -8.73
CA ALA A 141 -19.14 8.86 -7.67
C ALA A 141 -18.16 7.72 -7.34
N ARG A 142 -17.51 7.10 -8.34
CA ARG A 142 -16.47 6.08 -8.13
C ARG A 142 -15.24 6.67 -7.44
N ALA A 143 -14.74 7.81 -7.89
CA ALA A 143 -13.56 8.46 -7.32
C ALA A 143 -13.79 8.88 -5.86
N THR A 144 -14.93 9.51 -5.55
CA THR A 144 -15.29 9.90 -4.18
C THR A 144 -15.47 8.67 -3.28
N ARG A 145 -16.12 7.60 -3.77
CA ARG A 145 -16.26 6.34 -3.03
C ARG A 145 -14.89 5.71 -2.75
N ALA A 146 -13.97 5.76 -3.72
CA ALA A 146 -12.63 5.22 -3.52
C ALA A 146 -11.86 5.98 -2.43
N GLN A 147 -11.91 7.32 -2.47
CA GLN A 147 -11.30 8.17 -1.44
C GLN A 147 -11.90 7.92 -0.05
N GLU A 148 -13.22 7.80 0.04
CA GLU A 148 -13.90 7.54 1.31
C GLU A 148 -13.55 6.15 1.89
N THR A 149 -13.49 5.13 1.04
CA THR A 149 -13.04 3.80 1.47
C THR A 149 -11.60 3.83 1.98
N LEU A 150 -10.69 4.50 1.27
CA LEU A 150 -9.29 4.64 1.69
C LEU A 150 -9.19 5.36 3.04
N ARG A 151 -9.97 6.43 3.23
CA ARG A 151 -10.04 7.17 4.51
C ARG A 151 -10.46 6.25 5.65
N ARG A 152 -11.58 5.55 5.51
CA ARG A 152 -12.10 4.61 6.53
C ARG A 152 -11.15 3.45 6.80
N ALA A 153 -10.53 2.90 5.76
CA ALA A 153 -9.54 1.83 5.93
C ALA A 153 -8.32 2.31 6.71
N ARG A 154 -7.82 3.52 6.43
CA ARG A 154 -6.73 4.14 7.20
C ARG A 154 -7.12 4.42 8.65
N GLU A 155 -8.37 4.77 8.93
CA GLU A 155 -8.88 4.90 10.30
C GLU A 155 -8.85 3.56 11.05
N HIS A 156 -9.29 2.47 10.42
CA HIS A 156 -9.16 1.12 11.00
C HIS A 156 -7.70 0.75 11.25
N MET A 157 -6.79 1.06 10.32
CA MET A 157 -5.35 0.87 10.52
C MET A 157 -4.83 1.65 11.73
N ALA A 158 -5.23 2.91 11.88
CA ALA A 158 -4.84 3.76 13.01
C ALA A 158 -5.35 3.22 14.36
N ARG A 159 -6.54 2.59 14.37
CA ARG A 159 -7.11 1.92 15.54
C ARG A 159 -6.59 0.51 15.78
N LYS A 160 -5.64 0.03 14.95
CA LYS A 160 -5.12 -1.35 14.96
C LYS A 160 -6.17 -2.43 14.67
N GLU A 161 -7.27 -2.06 14.03
CA GLU A 161 -8.35 -2.96 13.58
C GLU A 161 -8.00 -3.54 12.19
N PHE A 162 -6.83 -4.17 12.08
CA PHE A 162 -6.23 -4.52 10.79
C PHE A 162 -7.08 -5.47 9.94
N SER A 163 -7.79 -6.41 10.56
CA SER A 163 -8.70 -7.32 9.85
C SER A 163 -9.85 -6.57 9.19
N GLN A 164 -10.38 -5.52 9.84
CA GLN A 164 -11.45 -4.69 9.30
C GLN A 164 -10.93 -3.83 8.14
N ALA A 165 -9.75 -3.22 8.31
CA ALA A 165 -9.07 -2.48 7.24
C ALA A 165 -8.82 -3.38 6.02
N PHE A 166 -8.26 -4.57 6.22
CA PHE A 166 -8.00 -5.54 5.16
C PHE A 166 -9.27 -5.92 4.42
N SER A 167 -10.34 -6.26 5.15
CA SER A 167 -11.61 -6.68 4.56
C SER A 167 -12.24 -5.58 3.71
N LEU A 168 -12.24 -4.33 4.22
CA LEU A 168 -12.80 -3.17 3.54
C LEU A 168 -12.04 -2.85 2.25
N VAL A 169 -10.70 -2.82 2.30
CA VAL A 169 -9.87 -2.53 1.11
C VAL A 169 -9.92 -3.68 0.12
N ASN A 170 -9.97 -4.93 0.58
CA ASN A 170 -10.07 -6.10 -0.29
C ASN A 170 -11.35 -6.06 -1.12
N GLN A 171 -12.49 -5.74 -0.50
CA GLN A 171 -13.76 -5.57 -1.22
C GLN A 171 -13.67 -4.46 -2.26
N ALA A 172 -13.06 -3.33 -1.92
CA ALA A 172 -12.91 -2.21 -2.84
C ALA A 172 -11.92 -2.49 -3.99
N ALA A 173 -10.85 -3.24 -3.72
CA ALA A 173 -9.89 -3.68 -4.72
C ALA A 173 -10.51 -4.66 -5.74
N GLN A 174 -11.54 -5.43 -5.37
CA GLN A 174 -12.29 -6.26 -6.32
C GLN A 174 -13.11 -5.40 -7.30
N VAL A 175 -13.64 -4.27 -6.84
CA VAL A 175 -14.42 -3.33 -7.68
C VAL A 175 -13.50 -2.46 -8.53
N ASP A 176 -12.34 -2.06 -8.02
CA ASP A 176 -11.35 -1.25 -8.72
C ASP A 176 -9.93 -1.86 -8.67
N PRO A 177 -9.66 -2.94 -9.43
CA PRO A 177 -8.39 -3.65 -9.35
C PRO A 177 -7.18 -2.87 -9.87
N GLN A 178 -7.37 -1.72 -10.53
CA GLN A 178 -6.27 -0.91 -11.06
C GLN A 178 -5.86 0.24 -10.13
N ASN A 179 -6.61 0.47 -9.05
CA ASN A 179 -6.28 1.50 -8.09
C ASN A 179 -5.03 1.12 -7.27
N GLN A 180 -3.95 1.87 -7.47
CA GLN A 180 -2.66 1.63 -6.82
C GLN A 180 -2.71 1.86 -5.31
N GLU A 181 -3.52 2.81 -4.83
CA GLU A 181 -3.69 3.04 -3.39
C GLU A 181 -4.36 1.86 -2.70
N PHE A 182 -5.36 1.23 -3.34
CA PHE A 182 -5.95 0.00 -2.80
C PHE A 182 -4.94 -1.14 -2.76
N LYS A 183 -4.13 -1.33 -3.81
CA LYS A 183 -3.09 -2.37 -3.81
C LYS A 183 -2.08 -2.18 -2.69
N ALA A 184 -1.57 -0.95 -2.55
CA ALA A 184 -0.59 -0.63 -1.52
C ALA A 184 -1.17 -0.85 -0.10
N LEU A 185 -2.35 -0.28 0.17
CA LEU A 185 -2.99 -0.40 1.47
C LEU A 185 -3.43 -1.83 1.78
N LEU A 186 -3.82 -2.62 0.77
CA LEU A 186 -4.18 -4.03 0.95
C LEU A 186 -2.99 -4.86 1.41
N VAL A 187 -1.81 -4.65 0.82
CA VAL A 187 -0.57 -5.33 1.23
C VAL A 187 -0.20 -4.95 2.67
N GLU A 188 -0.25 -3.66 2.98
CA GLU A 188 0.03 -3.15 4.32
C GLU A 188 -0.94 -3.71 5.36
N ALA A 189 -2.25 -3.62 5.10
CA ALA A 189 -3.29 -4.12 5.99
C ALA A 189 -3.21 -5.64 6.18
N ARG A 190 -2.90 -6.41 5.11
CA ARG A 190 -2.68 -7.85 5.20
C ARG A 190 -1.51 -8.17 6.11
N LYS A 191 -0.35 -7.54 5.88
CA LYS A 191 0.86 -7.75 6.69
C LYS A 191 0.59 -7.42 8.16
N ALA A 192 -0.08 -6.31 8.43
CA ALA A 192 -0.42 -5.90 9.79
C ALA A 192 -1.41 -6.87 10.46
N ALA A 193 -2.44 -7.32 9.73
CA ALA A 193 -3.40 -8.30 10.23
C ALA A 193 -2.75 -9.66 10.49
N ASP A 194 -1.86 -10.11 9.61
CA ASP A 194 -1.09 -11.35 9.75
C ASP A 194 -0.18 -11.30 10.99
N LEU A 195 0.49 -10.17 11.21
CA LEU A 195 1.31 -9.94 12.40
C LEU A 195 0.48 -9.93 13.69
N ALA A 196 -0.66 -9.23 13.71
CA ALA A 196 -1.55 -9.18 14.86
C ALA A 196 -2.10 -10.58 15.21
N ARG A 197 -2.64 -11.31 14.21
CA ARG A 197 -3.12 -12.69 14.41
C ARG A 197 -2.03 -13.63 14.89
N SER A 198 -0.80 -13.44 14.40
CA SER A 198 0.35 -14.21 14.88
C SER A 198 0.64 -13.94 16.35
N GLY A 199 0.63 -12.65 16.75
CA GLY A 199 0.80 -12.23 18.13
C GLY A 199 -0.28 -12.81 19.06
N ASP A 200 -1.55 -12.68 18.68
CA ASP A 200 -2.68 -13.20 19.45
C ASP A 200 -2.59 -14.73 19.62
N SER A 201 -2.29 -15.44 18.53
CA SER A 201 -2.11 -16.90 18.56
C SER A 201 -0.92 -17.30 19.43
N PHE A 202 0.16 -16.51 19.43
CA PHE A 202 1.31 -16.76 20.30
C PHE A 202 0.94 -16.59 21.78
N GLN A 203 0.21 -15.53 22.13
CA GLN A 203 -0.26 -15.32 23.51
C GLN A 203 -1.20 -16.44 23.98
N HIS A 204 -2.18 -16.83 23.16
CA HIS A 204 -3.03 -17.98 23.46
C HIS A 204 -2.23 -19.27 23.68
N GLY A 205 -1.14 -19.47 22.93
CA GLY A 205 -0.24 -20.61 23.13
C GLY A 205 0.48 -20.57 24.48
N LEU A 206 0.95 -19.39 24.92
CA LEU A 206 1.56 -19.22 26.24
C LEU A 206 0.55 -19.44 27.37
N GLU A 207 -0.68 -18.96 27.23
CA GLU A 207 -1.75 -19.19 28.20
C GLU A 207 -2.15 -20.66 28.31
N ALA A 208 -2.17 -21.38 27.18
CA ALA A 208 -2.41 -22.81 27.18
C ALA A 208 -1.27 -23.58 27.87
N LEU A 209 0.00 -23.20 27.63
CA LEU A 209 1.15 -23.76 28.36
C LEU A 209 1.04 -23.53 29.87
N ASN A 210 0.66 -22.34 30.30
CA ASN A 210 0.50 -22.02 31.73
C ASN A 210 -0.60 -22.87 32.40
N ARG A 211 -1.58 -23.35 31.61
CA ARG A 211 -2.62 -24.27 32.06
C ARG A 211 -2.23 -25.74 31.95
N GLY A 212 -1.05 -26.05 31.42
CA GLY A 212 -0.57 -27.41 31.17
C GLY A 212 -1.20 -28.09 29.95
N ASP A 213 -1.90 -27.35 29.10
CA ASP A 213 -2.51 -27.89 27.87
C ASP A 213 -1.54 -27.78 26.68
N ASP A 214 -0.62 -28.74 26.61
CA ASP A 214 0.40 -28.83 25.55
C ASP A 214 -0.20 -29.06 24.15
N ALA A 215 -1.43 -29.59 24.05
CA ALA A 215 -2.08 -29.82 22.76
C ALA A 215 -2.66 -28.52 22.19
N LEU A 216 -3.36 -27.75 23.04
CA LEU A 216 -3.87 -26.44 22.68
C LEU A 216 -2.72 -25.45 22.42
N ALA A 217 -1.67 -25.49 23.26
CA ALA A 217 -0.49 -24.65 23.10
C ALA A 217 0.19 -24.88 21.74
N LEU A 218 0.43 -26.15 21.37
CA LEU A 218 1.04 -26.49 20.09
C LEU A 218 0.18 -26.00 18.92
N THR A 219 -1.14 -26.17 18.99
CA THR A 219 -2.07 -25.69 17.96
C THR A 219 -1.99 -24.17 17.80
N ALA A 220 -1.96 -23.43 18.91
CA ALA A 220 -1.87 -21.99 18.90
C ALA A 220 -0.51 -21.50 18.35
N PHE A 221 0.62 -22.14 18.71
CA PHE A 221 1.93 -21.81 18.15
C PHE A 221 2.02 -22.12 16.64
N ARG A 222 1.43 -23.23 16.18
CA ARG A 222 1.33 -23.52 14.74
C ARG A 222 0.56 -22.42 14.00
N SER A 223 -0.57 -21.98 14.55
CA SER A 223 -1.35 -20.86 14.00
C SER A 223 -0.54 -19.56 13.98
N ALA A 224 0.24 -19.29 15.02
CA ALA A 224 1.09 -18.11 15.09
C ALA A 224 2.16 -18.09 13.97
N VAL A 225 2.84 -19.22 13.75
CA VAL A 225 3.84 -19.37 12.67
C VAL A 225 3.17 -19.38 11.29
N GLY A 226 1.97 -19.95 11.17
CA GLY A 226 1.19 -19.94 9.92
C GLY A 226 0.77 -18.53 9.51
N ALA A 227 0.43 -17.67 10.46
CA ALA A 227 0.10 -16.27 10.21
C ALA A 227 1.35 -15.43 9.92
N ASN A 228 2.45 -15.64 10.65
CA ASN A 228 3.72 -14.97 10.41
C ASN A 228 4.89 -15.98 10.49
N PRO A 229 5.44 -16.39 9.33
CA PRO A 229 6.58 -17.33 9.30
C PRO A 229 7.82 -16.83 10.05
N SER A 230 7.99 -15.52 10.24
CA SER A 230 9.10 -14.93 10.98
C SER A 230 8.89 -14.89 12.50
N ASN A 231 7.77 -15.42 13.02
CA ASN A 231 7.56 -15.53 14.46
C ASN A 231 8.40 -16.68 15.06
N HIS A 232 9.70 -16.41 15.22
CA HIS A 232 10.68 -17.36 15.74
C HIS A 232 10.38 -17.82 17.18
N GLY A 233 9.76 -16.96 18.00
CA GLY A 233 9.34 -17.31 19.36
C GLY A 233 8.26 -18.38 19.38
N ALA A 234 7.24 -18.25 18.53
CA ALA A 234 6.23 -19.30 18.36
C ALA A 234 6.84 -20.58 17.77
N ALA A 235 7.73 -20.45 16.79
CA ALA A 235 8.39 -21.59 16.16
C ALA A 235 9.25 -22.38 17.17
N SER A 236 10.05 -21.70 18.00
CA SER A 236 10.86 -22.39 19.02
C SER A 236 9.99 -23.06 20.10
N ARG A 237 8.88 -22.43 20.51
CA ARG A 237 7.94 -23.03 21.48
C ARG A 237 7.25 -24.27 20.91
N ALA A 238 6.84 -24.23 19.63
CA ALA A 238 6.29 -25.40 18.95
C ALA A 238 7.32 -26.53 18.86
N ALA A 239 8.57 -26.23 18.48
CA ALA A 239 9.64 -27.20 18.41
C ALA A 239 9.92 -27.89 19.76
N LEU A 240 9.98 -27.14 20.85
CA LEU A 240 10.16 -27.69 22.21
C LEU A 240 9.00 -28.60 22.65
N LEU A 241 7.76 -28.27 22.29
CA LEU A 241 6.60 -29.13 22.58
C LEU A 241 6.61 -30.42 21.76
N LEU A 242 7.03 -30.33 20.49
CA LEU A 242 7.15 -31.49 19.60
C LEU A 242 8.31 -32.41 20.01
N GLU A 243 9.41 -31.83 20.52
CA GLU A 243 10.52 -32.58 21.12
C GLU A 243 10.02 -33.46 22.27
N LYS A 244 9.25 -32.90 23.21
CA LYS A 244 8.64 -33.66 24.32
C LYS A 244 7.70 -34.78 23.85
N LYS A 245 7.00 -34.57 22.73
CA LYS A 245 6.09 -35.54 22.12
C LYS A 245 6.80 -36.60 21.26
N ASN A 246 8.12 -36.53 21.15
CA ASN A 246 8.96 -37.43 20.36
C ASN A 246 8.56 -37.47 18.86
N ASP A 247 8.20 -36.31 18.28
CA ASP A 247 8.00 -36.13 16.84
C ASP A 247 9.17 -35.32 16.23
N PRO A 248 10.29 -35.99 15.89
CA PRO A 248 11.52 -35.29 15.49
C PRO A 248 11.40 -34.61 14.13
N ARG A 249 10.50 -35.05 13.25
CA ARG A 249 10.38 -34.50 11.89
C ARG A 249 9.78 -33.10 11.93
N GLU A 250 8.63 -32.97 12.59
CA GLU A 250 7.98 -31.67 12.68
C GLU A 250 8.72 -30.72 13.61
N ALA A 251 9.27 -31.25 14.72
CA ALA A 251 10.11 -30.46 15.63
C ALA A 251 11.29 -29.80 14.89
N THR A 252 12.01 -30.58 14.06
CA THR A 252 13.13 -30.07 13.26
C THR A 252 12.68 -28.96 12.30
N SER A 253 11.52 -29.11 11.65
CA SER A 253 10.97 -28.07 10.76
C SER A 253 10.70 -26.75 11.49
N PHE A 254 10.09 -26.81 12.68
CA PHE A 254 9.86 -25.60 13.48
C PHE A 254 11.15 -24.99 14.05
N ALA A 255 12.10 -25.82 14.48
CA ALA A 255 13.40 -25.33 14.94
C ALA A 255 14.18 -24.67 13.80
N GLN A 256 14.12 -25.21 12.59
CA GLN A 256 14.71 -24.60 11.39
C GLN A 256 14.10 -23.21 11.12
N LYS A 257 12.76 -23.08 11.16
CA LYS A 257 12.11 -21.77 11.01
C LYS A 257 12.55 -20.76 12.06
N ALA A 258 12.75 -21.20 13.31
CA ALA A 258 13.26 -20.33 14.37
C ALA A 258 14.68 -19.84 14.08
N VAL A 259 15.57 -20.73 13.60
CA VAL A 259 16.94 -20.36 13.19
C VAL A 259 16.94 -19.47 11.94
N ASP A 260 16.12 -19.75 10.94
CA ASP A 260 16.04 -18.94 9.71
C ASP A 260 15.61 -17.50 10.00
N ALA A 261 14.67 -17.33 10.94
CA ALA A 261 14.18 -16.01 11.34
C ALA A 261 15.09 -15.29 12.36
N ALA A 262 15.90 -16.02 13.12
CA ALA A 262 16.85 -15.46 14.10
C ALA A 262 18.19 -16.25 14.07
N PRO A 263 19.03 -16.05 13.04
CA PRO A 263 20.21 -16.87 12.80
C PRO A 263 21.32 -16.70 13.83
N GLU A 264 21.34 -15.63 14.61
CA GLU A 264 22.34 -15.41 15.67
C GLU A 264 21.88 -15.94 17.03
N ASN A 265 20.66 -16.48 17.13
CA ASN A 265 20.16 -17.03 18.38
C ASN A 265 20.77 -18.42 18.66
N VAL A 266 21.62 -18.45 19.68
CA VAL A 266 22.37 -19.66 20.09
C VAL A 266 21.42 -20.77 20.56
N GLU A 267 20.40 -20.44 21.35
CA GLU A 267 19.43 -21.42 21.86
C GLU A 267 18.66 -22.12 20.74
N TYR A 268 18.31 -21.40 19.68
CA TYR A 268 17.63 -21.99 18.52
C TYR A 268 18.55 -22.93 17.73
N ARG A 269 19.83 -22.59 17.60
CA ARG A 269 20.83 -23.46 16.96
C ARG A 269 21.08 -24.73 17.76
N LEU A 270 21.20 -24.61 19.08
CA LEU A 270 21.34 -25.76 19.98
C LEU A 270 20.11 -26.67 19.91
N LEU A 271 18.90 -26.09 19.96
CA LEU A 271 17.65 -26.84 19.82
C LEU A 271 17.59 -27.60 18.49
N LEU A 272 17.87 -26.92 17.37
CA LEU A 272 17.90 -27.56 16.05
C LEU A 272 18.97 -28.66 15.98
N GLY A 273 20.15 -28.42 16.54
CA GLY A 273 21.21 -29.42 16.63
C GLY A 273 20.75 -30.69 17.36
N ARG A 274 20.14 -30.54 18.55
CA ARG A 274 19.62 -31.69 19.34
C ARG A 274 18.52 -32.45 18.60
N LEU A 275 17.64 -31.74 17.91
CA LEU A 275 16.57 -32.36 17.12
C LEU A 275 17.08 -33.09 15.87
N LEU A 276 18.09 -32.54 15.20
CA LEU A 276 18.76 -33.21 14.09
C LEU A 276 19.54 -34.45 14.55
N GLU A 277 20.15 -34.39 15.74
CA GLU A 277 20.81 -35.53 16.35
C GLU A 277 19.82 -36.66 16.67
N SER A 278 18.69 -36.34 17.31
CA SER A 278 17.64 -37.32 17.61
C SER A 278 16.99 -37.90 16.34
N ALA A 279 17.00 -37.14 15.24
CA ALA A 279 16.62 -37.60 13.90
C ALA A 279 17.72 -38.41 13.16
N GLY A 280 18.89 -38.62 13.77
CA GLY A 280 20.01 -39.38 13.19
C GLY A 280 20.89 -38.58 12.20
N MET A 281 20.62 -37.29 11.99
CA MET A 281 21.30 -36.40 11.05
C MET A 281 22.57 -35.77 11.67
N LYS A 282 23.46 -36.60 12.21
CA LYS A 282 24.66 -36.18 12.99
C LYS A 282 25.53 -35.11 12.31
N ALA A 283 25.73 -35.23 11.00
CA ALA A 283 26.55 -34.28 10.24
C ALA A 283 25.93 -32.86 10.18
N LEU A 284 24.60 -32.77 10.06
CA LEU A 284 23.88 -31.48 10.09
C LEU A 284 23.83 -30.93 11.51
N ALA A 285 23.55 -31.79 12.49
CA ALA A 285 23.56 -31.41 13.91
C ALA A 285 24.90 -30.75 14.29
N ARG A 286 26.02 -31.38 13.92
CA ARG A 286 27.37 -30.87 14.16
C ARG A 286 27.58 -29.45 13.60
N LYS A 287 27.10 -29.16 12.39
CA LYS A 287 27.21 -27.80 11.82
C LYS A 287 26.51 -26.75 12.67
N HIS A 288 25.29 -27.04 13.14
CA HIS A 288 24.53 -26.10 13.97
C HIS A 288 25.19 -25.90 15.32
N PHE A 289 25.72 -26.97 15.91
CA PHE A 289 26.40 -26.89 17.17
C PHE A 289 27.76 -26.18 17.10
N ASP A 290 28.56 -26.41 16.05
CA ASP A 290 29.81 -25.69 15.81
C ASP A 290 29.55 -24.18 15.63
N GLU A 291 28.47 -23.83 14.93
CA GLU A 291 28.06 -22.43 14.78
C GLU A 291 27.53 -21.82 16.09
N ALA A 292 26.81 -22.58 16.91
CA ALA A 292 26.43 -22.16 18.26
C ALA A 292 27.66 -21.90 19.14
N ALA A 293 28.68 -22.76 19.05
CA ALA A 293 29.94 -22.60 19.76
C ALA A 293 30.74 -21.38 19.27
N ARG A 294 30.69 -21.08 17.97
CA ARG A 294 31.28 -19.86 17.40
C ARG A 294 30.60 -18.60 17.91
N LEU A 295 29.27 -18.60 17.99
CA LEU A 295 28.47 -17.43 18.40
C LEU A 295 28.55 -17.17 19.91
N ALA A 296 28.54 -18.21 20.74
CA ALA A 296 28.67 -18.08 22.19
C ALA A 296 29.51 -19.22 22.79
N PRO A 297 30.85 -19.09 22.78
CA PRO A 297 31.76 -20.07 23.38
C PRO A 297 31.51 -20.30 24.88
N ASP A 298 30.98 -19.28 25.56
CA ASP A 298 30.73 -19.30 27.00
C ASP A 298 29.35 -19.84 27.40
N HIS A 299 28.50 -20.19 26.43
CA HIS A 299 27.16 -20.70 26.68
C HIS A 299 27.21 -22.01 27.50
N PRO A 300 26.35 -22.22 28.52
CA PRO A 300 26.43 -23.38 29.41
C PRO A 300 26.42 -24.73 28.68
N GLU A 301 25.54 -24.90 27.69
CA GLU A 301 25.51 -26.14 26.87
C GLU A 301 26.76 -26.27 25.99
N VAL A 302 27.24 -25.18 25.38
CA VAL A 302 28.46 -25.21 24.56
C VAL A 302 29.66 -25.57 25.42
N LYS A 303 29.82 -24.98 26.62
CA LYS A 303 30.90 -25.30 27.55
C LYS A 303 30.84 -26.75 28.03
N LYS A 304 29.64 -27.24 28.33
CA LYS A 304 29.41 -28.63 28.77
C LYS A 304 29.90 -29.63 27.71
N HIS A 305 29.73 -29.32 26.43
CA HIS A 305 30.11 -30.21 25.33
C HIS A 305 31.46 -29.84 24.67
N GLY A 306 31.99 -28.64 24.92
CA GLY A 306 33.10 -28.04 24.18
C GLY A 306 34.47 -28.73 24.30
N LYS A 307 34.73 -29.52 25.35
CA LYS A 307 35.99 -30.32 25.45
C LYS A 307 35.99 -31.56 24.55
N ARG A 308 34.82 -31.97 24.04
CA ARG A 308 34.64 -33.15 23.19
C ARG A 308 33.51 -32.79 22.23
N LEU A 309 33.83 -31.86 21.31
CA LEU A 309 32.91 -30.94 20.62
C LEU A 309 31.45 -31.39 20.64
N TRP A 310 31.09 -32.58 20.19
CA TRP A 310 29.79 -33.17 20.53
C TRP A 310 29.86 -34.71 20.62
N PRO A 311 29.02 -35.40 21.43
CA PRO A 311 29.23 -36.81 21.84
C PRO A 311 28.86 -37.89 20.81
N PHE A 312 28.85 -37.59 19.50
CA PHE A 312 28.25 -38.47 18.48
C PHE A 312 29.23 -39.37 17.72
#